data_AF-A0A517Y0W8-F1
#
_entry.id   AF-A0A517Y0W8-F1
#
_cell.length_a   1.000
_cell.length_b   1.000
_cell.length_c   1.000
_cell.angle_alpha   90.00
_cell.angle_beta   90.00
_cell.angle_gamma   90.00
#
_symmetry.space_group_name_H-M   'P 1'
#
loop_
_entity.id
_entity.type
_entity.pdbx_description
1 polymer ?
#
loop_
_entity_poly.entity_id
_entity_poly.type
_entity_poly.pdbx_seq_one_letter_code
_entity_poly.pdbx_strand_id
1 'polypeptide(L)'
;MFVWQAVLAVQRGQPEWFLMVFLIPFVLIGLVLVVVGVVAAGAWVVAMLTGQVTVEVDAHPFEPGGTYHGRVAQLGPCRLRKVGVALVCTEAATYQAGTTQSTERCEAAKELAELPEPLPAAPTDFTLRVPAGAMHSFEAKKNSVTWKVTVWGRVLGVLPYGRGFEVVVRPGGGYAG
;
A
#
# COMPACT_ATOMS: atom_id res chain seq x y z
N MET A 1 33.50 2.47 -19.69
CA MET A 1 34.72 3.09 -20.25
C MET A 1 34.68 4.62 -20.22
N PHE A 2 33.64 5.29 -20.74
CA PHE A 2 33.55 6.76 -20.77
C PHE A 2 33.46 7.46 -19.40
N VAL A 3 32.70 6.93 -18.44
CA VAL A 3 32.60 7.51 -17.07
C VAL A 3 33.94 7.50 -16.35
N TRP A 4 34.70 6.41 -16.48
CA TRP A 4 36.02 6.26 -15.88
C TRP A 4 37.04 7.25 -16.47
N GLN A 5 37.00 7.50 -17.78
CA GLN A 5 37.85 8.49 -18.44
C GLN A 5 37.50 9.92 -18.00
N ALA A 6 36.21 10.25 -17.86
CA ALA A 6 35.79 11.56 -17.37
C ALA A 6 36.24 11.82 -15.91
N VAL A 7 36.14 10.83 -15.02
CA VAL A 7 36.64 10.92 -13.64
C VAL A 7 38.16 11.12 -13.60
N LEU A 8 38.90 10.40 -14.44
CA LEU A 8 40.36 10.56 -14.55
C LEU A 8 40.75 11.93 -15.14
N ALA A 9 39.97 12.48 -16.07
CA ALA A 9 40.22 13.81 -16.65
C ALA A 9 40.01 14.95 -15.63
N VAL A 10 39.00 14.83 -14.76
CA VAL A 10 38.81 15.74 -13.61
C VAL A 10 40.00 15.65 -12.65
N GLN A 11 40.45 14.42 -12.32
CA GLN A 11 41.59 14.21 -11.42
C GLN A 11 42.92 14.72 -11.99
N ARG A 12 43.06 14.80 -13.33
CA ARG A 12 44.22 15.37 -14.02
C ARG A 12 44.15 16.89 -14.22
N GLY A 13 43.08 17.55 -13.77
CA GLY A 13 42.92 19.01 -13.86
C GLY A 13 42.53 19.54 -15.25
N GLN A 14 42.13 18.68 -16.19
CA GLN A 14 41.59 19.07 -17.49
C GLN A 14 40.15 18.55 -17.66
N PRO A 15 39.18 19.16 -16.95
CA PRO A 15 37.78 18.75 -17.06
C PRO A 15 37.23 19.06 -18.46
N GLU A 16 36.88 18.02 -19.22
CA GLU A 16 36.08 18.14 -20.44
C GLU A 16 34.62 18.45 -20.07
N TRP A 17 34.34 19.72 -19.83
CA TRP A 17 33.03 20.20 -19.36
C TRP A 17 31.86 19.74 -20.23
N PHE A 18 32.04 19.70 -21.56
CA PHE A 18 31.03 19.22 -22.49
C PHE A 18 30.70 17.74 -22.27
N LEU A 19 31.71 16.88 -22.12
CA LEU A 19 31.52 15.46 -21.86
C LEU A 19 30.83 15.23 -20.51
N MET A 20 31.19 15.99 -19.47
CA MET A 20 30.54 15.89 -18.16
C MET A 20 29.06 16.27 -18.21
N VAL A 21 28.73 17.42 -18.79
CA VAL A 21 27.33 17.86 -18.92
C VAL A 21 26.52 16.86 -19.75
N PHE A 22 27.11 16.31 -20.81
CA PHE A 22 26.49 15.28 -21.62
C PHE A 22 26.26 13.96 -20.86
N LEU A 23 27.20 13.56 -19.99
CA LEU A 23 27.16 12.29 -19.27
C LEU A 23 26.22 12.30 -18.05
N ILE A 24 26.07 13.45 -17.38
CA ILE A 24 25.22 13.61 -16.20
C ILE A 24 23.80 13.02 -16.37
N PRO A 25 23.01 13.35 -17.40
CA PRO A 25 21.66 12.80 -17.54
C PRO A 25 21.64 11.28 -17.66
N PHE A 26 22.62 10.67 -18.35
CA PHE A 26 22.71 9.19 -18.46
C PHE A 26 23.01 8.54 -17.12
N VAL A 27 23.89 9.14 -16.32
CA VAL A 27 24.22 8.64 -14.97
C VAL A 27 23.00 8.77 -14.05
N LEU A 28 22.30 9.90 -14.10
CA LEU A 28 21.07 10.11 -13.31
C LEU A 28 19.98 9.09 -13.67
N ILE A 29 19.74 8.87 -14.97
CA ILE A 29 18.78 7.87 -15.44
C ILE A 29 19.20 6.47 -15.00
N GLY A 30 20.49 6.13 -15.14
CA GLY A 30 21.03 4.85 -14.68
C GLY A 30 20.81 4.63 -13.18
N LEU A 31 21.06 5.65 -12.35
CA LEU A 31 20.81 5.59 -10.92
C LEU A 31 19.34 5.40 -10.59
N VAL A 32 18.44 6.15 -11.25
CA VAL A 32 16.99 6.00 -11.08
C VAL A 32 16.54 4.58 -11.44
N LEU A 33 17.02 4.03 -12.56
CA LEU A 33 16.69 2.67 -12.98
C LEU A 33 17.18 1.62 -11.98
N VAL A 34 18.38 1.78 -11.43
CA VAL A 34 18.90 0.88 -10.38
C VAL A 34 18.03 0.95 -9.13
N VAL A 35 17.66 2.15 -8.67
CA VAL A 35 16.79 2.32 -7.49
C VAL A 35 15.42 1.67 -7.73
N VAL A 36 14.79 1.95 -8.87
CA VAL A 36 13.49 1.36 -9.25
C VAL A 36 13.60 -0.15 -9.37
N GLY A 37 14.67 -0.66 -9.98
CA GLY A 37 14.92 -2.09 -10.14
C GLY A 37 15.06 -2.82 -8.80
N VAL A 38 15.79 -2.24 -7.84
CA VAL A 38 15.95 -2.81 -6.50
C VAL A 38 14.61 -2.83 -5.75
N VAL A 39 13.84 -1.74 -5.80
CA VAL A 39 12.51 -1.68 -5.15
C VAL A 39 11.55 -2.69 -5.78
N ALA A 40 11.50 -2.76 -7.11
CA ALA A 40 10.64 -3.70 -7.83
C ALA A 40 11.03 -5.16 -7.56
N ALA A 41 12.33 -5.47 -7.55
CA ALA A 41 12.82 -6.80 -7.20
C ALA A 41 12.44 -7.18 -5.76
N GLY A 42 12.57 -6.24 -4.81
CA GLY A 42 12.14 -6.44 -3.43
C GLY A 42 10.64 -6.76 -3.31
N ALA A 43 9.79 -5.99 -3.99
CA ALA A 43 8.34 -6.23 -4.03
C ALA A 43 8.00 -7.59 -4.67
N TRP A 44 8.71 -7.96 -5.74
CA TRP A 44 8.52 -9.24 -6.41
C TRP A 44 8.92 -10.44 -5.53
N VAL A 45 10.06 -10.34 -4.82
CA VAL A 45 10.49 -11.34 -3.83
C VAL A 45 9.44 -11.48 -2.71
N VAL A 46 8.94 -10.37 -2.17
CA VAL A 46 7.87 -10.39 -1.16
C VAL A 46 6.62 -11.10 -1.68
N ALA A 47 6.17 -10.79 -2.91
CA ALA A 47 5.01 -11.44 -3.52
C ALA A 47 5.22 -12.95 -3.71
N MET A 48 6.39 -13.36 -4.21
CA MET A 48 6.73 -14.77 -4.43
C MET A 48 6.77 -15.56 -3.11
N LEU A 49 7.33 -14.99 -2.05
CA LEU A 49 7.45 -15.65 -0.74
C LEU A 49 6.13 -15.72 0.02
N THR A 50 5.31 -14.65 -0.06
CA THR A 50 4.02 -14.61 0.64
C THR A 50 2.97 -15.46 -0.07
N GLY A 51 3.09 -15.58 -1.40
CA GLY A 51 2.08 -16.21 -2.25
C GLY A 51 0.75 -15.47 -2.19
N GLN A 52 -0.34 -16.20 -2.41
CA GLN A 52 -1.67 -15.65 -2.35
C GLN A 52 -2.15 -15.55 -0.89
N VAL A 53 -2.52 -14.33 -0.48
CA VAL A 53 -3.31 -14.07 0.73
C VAL A 53 -4.74 -13.78 0.30
N THR A 54 -5.69 -14.46 0.91
CA THR A 54 -7.13 -14.24 0.72
C THR A 54 -7.75 -13.81 2.04
N VAL A 55 -8.76 -12.94 1.92
CA VAL A 55 -9.61 -12.54 3.03
C VAL A 55 -11.04 -12.82 2.63
N GLU A 56 -11.74 -13.56 3.48
CA GLU A 56 -13.16 -13.83 3.38
C GLU A 56 -13.86 -13.12 4.53
N VAL A 57 -15.01 -12.54 4.27
CA VAL A 57 -15.87 -11.91 5.28
C VAL A 57 -17.23 -12.59 5.24
N ASP A 58 -17.88 -12.69 6.39
CA ASP A 58 -19.15 -13.40 6.58
C ASP A 58 -20.34 -12.71 5.88
N ALA A 59 -20.33 -11.38 5.82
CA ALA A 59 -21.38 -10.58 5.24
C ALA A 59 -20.82 -9.39 4.45
N HIS A 60 -21.51 -9.03 3.39
CA HIS A 60 -21.23 -7.84 2.59
C HIS A 60 -22.52 -7.36 1.92
N PRO A 61 -22.79 -6.04 1.84
CA PRO A 61 -21.96 -4.93 2.29
C PRO A 61 -21.99 -4.69 3.80
N PHE A 62 -21.05 -3.87 4.28
CA PHE A 62 -20.91 -3.50 5.67
C PHE A 62 -21.86 -2.36 6.06
N GLU A 63 -22.24 -2.31 7.33
CA GLU A 63 -23.12 -1.30 7.93
C GLU A 63 -22.38 -0.58 9.06
N PRO A 64 -22.56 0.75 9.22
CA PRO A 64 -21.98 1.50 10.33
C PRO A 64 -22.39 0.90 11.68
N GLY A 65 -21.41 0.70 12.57
CA GLY A 65 -21.62 0.10 13.89
C GLY A 65 -21.70 -1.44 13.89
N GLY A 66 -21.74 -2.07 12.70
CA GLY A 66 -21.76 -3.51 12.54
C GLY A 66 -20.47 -4.19 13.01
N THR A 67 -20.59 -5.44 13.43
CA THR A 67 -19.46 -6.34 13.72
C THR A 67 -19.48 -7.47 12.71
N TYR A 68 -18.32 -7.70 12.08
CA TYR A 68 -18.16 -8.66 11.00
C TYR A 68 -17.09 -9.66 11.37
N HIS A 69 -17.34 -10.93 11.09
CA HIS A 69 -16.36 -11.98 11.22
C HIS A 69 -15.76 -12.30 9.86
N GLY A 70 -14.49 -12.65 9.85
CA GLY A 70 -13.80 -13.00 8.62
C GLY A 70 -12.71 -14.00 8.86
N ARG A 71 -12.16 -14.50 7.76
CA ARG A 71 -11.06 -15.45 7.75
C ARG A 71 -9.98 -14.97 6.83
N VAL A 72 -8.74 -15.07 7.28
CA VAL A 72 -7.56 -14.87 6.45
C VAL A 72 -6.90 -16.21 6.18
N ALA A 73 -6.50 -16.44 4.93
CA ALA A 73 -5.71 -17.60 4.55
C ALA A 73 -4.51 -17.19 3.69
N GLN A 74 -3.41 -17.91 3.84
CA GLN A 74 -2.17 -17.69 3.09
C GLN A 74 -1.68 -19.00 2.48
N LEU A 75 -1.43 -18.98 1.17
CA LEU A 75 -1.00 -20.15 0.40
C LEU A 75 0.51 -20.23 0.11
N GLY A 76 1.27 -19.14 0.31
CA GLY A 76 2.69 -19.11 -0.04
C GLY A 76 3.62 -19.88 0.91
N PRO A 77 4.90 -20.02 0.54
CA PRO A 77 5.88 -20.82 1.29
C PRO A 77 6.34 -20.17 2.61
N CYS A 78 6.32 -18.83 2.73
CA CYS A 78 6.79 -18.14 3.92
C CYS A 78 5.65 -17.48 4.69
N ARG A 79 5.40 -17.93 5.92
CA ARG A 79 4.34 -17.35 6.77
C ARG A 79 4.67 -15.92 7.19
N LEU A 80 3.64 -15.08 7.16
CA LEU A 80 3.72 -13.71 7.68
C LEU A 80 3.93 -13.73 9.21
N ARG A 81 4.70 -12.76 9.70
CA ARG A 81 4.91 -12.47 11.12
C ARG A 81 4.45 -11.04 11.41
N LYS A 82 4.17 -10.69 12.67
CA LYS A 82 3.60 -9.38 13.04
C LYS A 82 2.37 -9.06 12.22
N VAL A 83 1.41 -9.98 12.22
CA VAL A 83 0.30 -9.97 11.26
C VAL A 83 -0.92 -9.36 11.92
N GLY A 84 -1.61 -8.51 11.18
CA GLY A 84 -2.90 -7.98 11.59
C GLY A 84 -3.81 -7.72 10.41
N VAL A 85 -5.09 -7.63 10.70
CA VAL A 85 -6.12 -7.17 9.77
C VAL A 85 -6.60 -5.82 10.25
N ALA A 86 -6.72 -4.87 9.34
CA ALA A 86 -7.28 -3.56 9.65
C ALA A 86 -8.43 -3.20 8.71
N LEU A 87 -9.51 -2.66 9.25
CA LEU A 87 -10.50 -1.95 8.43
C LEU A 87 -10.07 -0.49 8.30
N VAL A 88 -9.71 -0.06 7.09
CA VAL A 88 -9.19 1.28 6.81
C VAL A 88 -10.18 2.05 5.95
N CYS A 89 -10.59 3.23 6.41
CA CYS A 89 -11.31 4.21 5.61
C CYS A 89 -10.31 5.19 5.00
N THR A 90 -10.32 5.31 3.68
CA THR A 90 -9.60 6.36 2.97
C THR A 90 -10.60 7.39 2.43
N GLU A 91 -10.42 8.66 2.78
CA GLU A 91 -11.06 9.77 2.07
C GLU A 91 -10.04 10.40 1.11
N ALA A 92 -10.45 10.64 -0.14
CA ALA A 92 -9.66 11.35 -1.14
C ALA A 92 -10.45 12.56 -1.65
N ALA A 93 -10.04 13.76 -1.22
CA ALA A 93 -10.65 15.01 -1.64
C ALA A 93 -9.74 15.73 -2.64
N THR A 94 -10.32 16.12 -3.78
CA THR A 94 -9.59 16.81 -4.85
C THR A 94 -10.04 18.26 -4.94
N TYR A 95 -9.14 19.16 -4.53
CA TYR A 95 -9.35 20.60 -4.54
C TYR A 95 -8.76 21.23 -5.79
N GLN A 96 -9.43 22.26 -6.31
CA GLN A 96 -8.91 23.12 -7.37
C GLN A 96 -8.67 24.51 -6.78
N ALA A 97 -7.40 24.90 -6.65
CA ALA A 97 -7.00 26.24 -6.23
C ALA A 97 -6.40 26.96 -7.44
N GLY A 98 -7.20 27.82 -8.09
CA GLY A 98 -6.81 28.46 -9.35
C GLY A 98 -6.60 27.42 -10.46
N THR A 99 -5.38 27.33 -11.00
CA THR A 99 -4.99 26.40 -12.08
C THR A 99 -4.40 25.07 -11.55
N THR A 100 -4.27 24.91 -10.24
CA THR A 100 -3.62 23.74 -9.62
C THR A 100 -4.66 22.82 -8.98
N GLN A 101 -4.62 21.54 -9.36
CA GLN A 101 -5.40 20.48 -8.75
C GLN A 101 -4.54 19.78 -7.68
N SER A 102 -5.06 19.65 -6.46
CA SER A 102 -4.41 18.91 -5.37
C SER A 102 -5.36 17.85 -4.85
N THR A 103 -4.89 16.61 -4.70
CA THR A 103 -5.66 15.51 -4.10
C THR A 103 -5.04 15.17 -2.76
N GLU A 104 -5.80 15.39 -1.68
CA GLU A 104 -5.42 14.97 -0.34
C GLU A 104 -6.07 13.63 -0.03
N ARG A 105 -5.28 12.69 0.51
CA ARG A 105 -5.72 11.36 0.91
C ARG A 105 -5.50 11.21 2.41
N CYS A 106 -6.55 10.97 3.18
CA CYS A 106 -6.49 10.82 4.63
C CYS A 106 -7.04 9.45 5.07
N GLU A 107 -6.37 8.80 6.02
CA GLU A 107 -6.91 7.64 6.72
C GLU A 107 -7.89 8.12 7.81
N ALA A 108 -9.19 8.06 7.53
CA ALA A 108 -10.21 8.63 8.40
C ALA A 108 -10.57 7.72 9.59
N ALA A 109 -10.38 6.41 9.45
CA ALA A 109 -10.65 5.43 10.50
C ALA A 109 -9.80 4.16 10.29
N LYS A 110 -9.35 3.56 11.40
CA LYS A 110 -8.60 2.30 11.41
C LYS A 110 -9.01 1.44 12.60
N GLU A 111 -9.69 0.33 12.33
CA GLU A 111 -9.96 -0.70 13.34
C GLU A 111 -8.96 -1.85 13.15
N LEU A 112 -8.31 -2.32 14.23
CA LEU A 112 -7.28 -3.36 14.15
C LEU A 112 -7.69 -4.66 14.87
N ALA A 113 -7.47 -5.78 14.19
CA ALA A 113 -7.45 -7.11 14.78
C ALA A 113 -6.06 -7.72 14.63
N GLU A 114 -5.39 -8.01 15.75
CA GLU A 114 -4.13 -8.76 15.75
C GLU A 114 -4.41 -10.24 15.48
N LEU A 115 -3.51 -10.87 14.73
CA LEU A 115 -3.61 -12.29 14.39
C LEU A 115 -2.49 -13.08 15.08
N PRO A 116 -2.66 -14.40 15.28
CA PRO A 116 -1.61 -15.28 15.76
C PRO A 116 -0.32 -15.16 14.92
N GLU A 117 0.82 -15.24 15.61
CA GLU A 117 2.14 -15.14 14.99
C GLU A 117 2.97 -16.43 15.16
N PRO A 118 3.57 -16.97 14.07
CA PRO A 118 3.34 -16.60 12.67
C PRO A 118 1.92 -16.96 12.21
N LEU A 119 1.46 -16.36 11.11
CA LEU A 119 0.15 -16.68 10.55
C LEU A 119 0.05 -18.19 10.28
N PRO A 120 -0.96 -18.89 10.80
CA PRO A 120 -1.13 -20.32 10.57
C PRO A 120 -1.32 -20.66 9.09
N ALA A 121 -1.02 -21.92 8.72
CA ALA A 121 -1.33 -22.46 7.40
C ALA A 121 -2.84 -22.67 7.21
N ALA A 122 -3.55 -22.95 8.30
CA ALA A 122 -5.00 -23.02 8.30
C ALA A 122 -5.60 -21.61 8.24
N PRO A 123 -6.80 -21.45 7.65
CA PRO A 123 -7.56 -20.21 7.74
C PRO A 123 -7.71 -19.76 9.20
N THR A 124 -7.49 -18.48 9.45
CA THR A 124 -7.51 -17.89 10.78
C THR A 124 -8.65 -16.89 10.89
N ASP A 125 -9.50 -17.06 11.90
CA ASP A 125 -10.64 -16.18 12.14
C ASP A 125 -10.18 -14.82 12.70
N PHE A 126 -10.89 -13.76 12.34
CA PHE A 126 -10.75 -12.43 12.91
C PHE A 126 -12.12 -11.76 13.03
N THR A 127 -12.19 -10.72 13.85
CA THR A 127 -13.40 -9.90 14.00
C THR A 127 -13.05 -8.44 13.75
N LEU A 128 -13.86 -7.76 12.94
CA LEU A 128 -13.74 -6.33 12.65
C LEU A 128 -15.01 -5.62 13.10
N ARG A 129 -14.85 -4.44 13.66
CA ARG A 129 -15.96 -3.54 13.96
C ARG A 129 -15.93 -2.35 13.03
N VAL A 130 -17.05 -2.06 12.40
CA VAL A 130 -17.24 -0.81 11.65
C VAL A 130 -17.59 0.27 12.66
N PRO A 131 -16.89 1.43 12.68
CA PRO A 131 -17.25 2.53 13.56
C PRO A 131 -18.72 2.95 13.38
N ALA A 132 -19.42 3.28 14.47
CA ALA A 132 -20.83 3.66 14.41
C ALA A 132 -21.08 4.91 13.53
N GLY A 133 -20.12 5.83 13.48
CA GLY A 133 -20.13 7.00 12.60
C GLY A 133 -19.40 6.79 11.28
N ALA A 134 -19.21 5.54 10.83
CA ALA A 134 -18.53 5.27 9.57
C ALA A 134 -19.25 5.94 8.39
N MET A 135 -18.49 6.70 7.60
CA MET A 135 -18.99 7.21 6.33
C MET A 135 -19.26 6.04 5.37
N HIS A 136 -20.31 6.16 4.56
CA HIS A 136 -20.59 5.19 3.51
C HIS A 136 -19.54 5.26 2.41
N SER A 137 -19.33 4.15 1.70
CA SER A 137 -18.50 4.16 0.49
C SER A 137 -19.17 5.06 -0.56
N PHE A 138 -18.39 5.98 -1.11
CA PHE A 138 -18.88 6.99 -2.04
C PHE A 138 -17.81 7.31 -3.08
N GLU A 139 -18.20 7.52 -4.34
CA GLU A 139 -17.29 7.94 -5.40
C GLU A 139 -17.90 9.10 -6.18
N ALA A 140 -17.21 10.23 -6.20
CA ALA A 140 -17.54 11.39 -7.02
C ALA A 140 -16.29 12.03 -7.60
N LYS A 141 -16.49 12.90 -8.60
CA LYS A 141 -15.42 13.58 -9.36
C LYS A 141 -14.40 14.31 -8.48
N LYS A 142 -14.81 14.79 -7.30
CA LYS A 142 -13.97 15.61 -6.39
C LYS A 142 -13.85 15.05 -4.98
N ASN A 143 -14.61 14.02 -4.61
CA ASN A 143 -14.48 13.38 -3.31
C ASN A 143 -14.78 11.88 -3.47
N SER A 144 -13.96 11.03 -2.88
CA SER A 144 -14.25 9.61 -2.76
C SER A 144 -13.90 9.08 -1.37
N VAL A 145 -14.76 8.20 -0.86
CA VAL A 145 -14.61 7.47 0.38
C VAL A 145 -14.54 5.99 0.04
N THR A 146 -13.38 5.38 0.29
CA THR A 146 -13.13 3.96 0.01
C THR A 146 -12.78 3.23 1.28
N TRP A 147 -13.44 2.11 1.52
CA TRP A 147 -13.12 1.21 2.63
C TRP A 147 -12.34 0.00 2.15
N LYS A 148 -11.32 -0.39 2.91
CA LYS A 148 -10.51 -1.56 2.62
C LYS A 148 -10.27 -2.39 3.87
N VAL A 149 -10.46 -3.70 3.76
CA VAL A 149 -9.90 -4.65 4.72
C VAL A 149 -8.46 -4.92 4.31
N THR A 150 -7.50 -4.51 5.14
CA THR A 150 -6.07 -4.57 4.83
C THR A 150 -5.38 -5.58 5.74
N VAL A 151 -4.77 -6.60 5.14
CA VAL A 151 -3.85 -7.49 5.84
C VAL A 151 -2.46 -6.90 5.75
N TRP A 152 -1.81 -6.74 6.90
CA TRP A 152 -0.43 -6.26 6.98
C TRP A 152 0.42 -7.25 7.76
N GLY A 153 1.72 -7.25 7.49
CA GLY A 153 2.66 -8.08 8.22
C GLY A 153 4.09 -7.97 7.70
N ARG A 154 4.92 -8.93 8.08
CA ARG A 154 6.31 -9.01 7.65
C ARG A 154 6.66 -10.40 7.13
N VAL A 155 7.24 -10.43 5.94
CA VAL A 155 7.83 -11.62 5.32
C VAL A 155 9.26 -11.77 5.84
N LEU A 156 9.66 -12.99 6.21
CA LEU A 156 10.93 -13.28 6.87
C LEU A 156 11.18 -12.44 8.15
N GLY A 157 10.11 -11.85 8.73
CA GLY A 157 10.19 -10.98 9.91
C GLY A 157 10.66 -9.54 9.66
N VAL A 158 11.10 -9.19 8.46
CA VAL A 158 11.70 -7.87 8.16
C VAL A 158 11.09 -7.16 6.96
N LEU A 159 10.74 -7.88 5.89
CA LEU A 159 10.23 -7.26 4.67
C LEU A 159 8.75 -6.92 4.84
N PRO A 160 8.33 -5.66 4.65
CA PRO A 160 6.94 -5.26 4.85
C PRO A 160 6.04 -5.92 3.81
N TYR A 161 4.87 -6.37 4.26
CA TYR A 161 3.78 -6.85 3.43
C TYR A 161 2.50 -6.09 3.78
N GLY A 162 1.75 -5.71 2.75
CA GLY A 162 0.44 -5.09 2.89
C GLY A 162 -0.43 -5.41 1.68
N ARG A 163 -1.65 -5.85 1.91
CA ARG A 163 -2.64 -6.08 0.85
C ARG A 163 -4.03 -5.64 1.32
N GLY A 164 -4.61 -4.71 0.59
CA GLY A 164 -5.98 -4.22 0.81
C GLY A 164 -6.98 -4.91 -0.11
N PHE A 165 -8.14 -5.23 0.44
CA PHE A 165 -9.31 -5.76 -0.25
C PHE A 165 -10.44 -4.74 -0.09
N GLU A 166 -10.98 -4.24 -1.20
CA GLU A 166 -12.03 -3.23 -1.16
C GLU A 166 -13.35 -3.81 -0.63
N VAL A 167 -13.99 -3.04 0.25
CA VAL A 167 -15.31 -3.35 0.80
C VAL A 167 -16.22 -2.14 0.68
N VAL A 168 -17.52 -2.40 0.64
CA VAL A 168 -18.56 -1.40 0.50
C VAL A 168 -19.22 -1.24 1.86
N VAL A 169 -19.22 -0.02 2.38
CA VAL A 169 -20.01 0.36 3.55
C VAL A 169 -21.25 1.09 3.05
N ARG A 170 -22.44 0.61 3.41
CA ARG A 170 -23.71 1.27 3.06
C ARG A 170 -24.01 2.46 3.98
N PRO A 171 -24.85 3.40 3.54
CA PRO A 171 -25.38 4.43 4.43
C PRO A 171 -26.12 3.76 5.60
N GLY A 172 -25.85 4.22 6.83
CA GLY A 172 -26.66 3.83 7.98
C GLY A 172 -28.10 4.34 7.80
N GLY A 173 -29.09 3.60 8.30
CA GLY A 173 -30.52 3.91 8.16
C GLY A 173 -31.01 5.24 8.77
N GLY A 174 -30.10 6.13 9.19
CA GLY A 174 -30.39 7.48 9.66
C GLY A 174 -30.58 8.52 8.54
N TYR A 175 -30.39 8.17 7.26
CA TYR A 175 -30.73 9.03 6.12
C TYR A 175 -32.20 8.81 5.69
N ALA A 176 -33.13 8.99 6.63
CA ALA A 176 -34.53 9.25 6.31
C ALA A 176 -34.80 10.73 6.60
N GLY A 177 -34.73 11.54 5.55
CA GLY A 177 -35.05 12.96 5.56
C GLY A 177 -35.44 13.40 4.16
#